data_AF-A0A7S2M0S7-F1
#
_entry.id   AF-A0A7S2M0S7-F1
#
_cell.length_a   1.000
_cell.length_b   1.000
_cell.length_c   1.000
_cell.angle_alpha   90.00
_cell.angle_beta   90.00
_cell.angle_gamma   90.00
#
_symmetry.space_group_name_H-M   'P 1'
#
loop_
_entity.id
_entity.type
_entity.pdbx_description
1 polymer ?
#
loop_
_entity_poly.entity_id
_entity_poly.type
_entity_poly.pdbx_seq_one_letter_code
_entity_poly.pdbx_strand_id
1 'polypeptide(L)'
;MTRRVWASYADCLLCECFDDHPYWRAMSDAAAVKRDLTPSRECEYMAMMAGDVVAMHQCLDKHVDPRLLGPKFDLGIFLQARLCILTRVFDLDGDSCMVPVSDLFNHSAEPSVEWSWDEAGKDMVLCATRPHLADEELSISYGKRSNVLLFRTYGFTLPPEAEPAWTWMALGTARPVDLFERYLPAQHRKLMIHLEAPLVQ
;
A
#
# COMPACT_ATOMS: atom_id res chain seq x y z
N MET A 1 -7.60 -28.99 3.74
CA MET A 1 -6.72 -28.27 4.68
C MET A 1 -6.65 -26.78 4.34
N THR A 2 -6.44 -26.43 3.07
CA THR A 2 -6.33 -25.05 2.54
C THR A 2 -7.45 -24.10 2.96
N ARG A 3 -8.72 -24.54 2.92
CA ARG A 3 -9.87 -23.68 3.31
C ARG A 3 -9.81 -23.22 4.77
N ARG A 4 -9.24 -24.02 5.69
CA ARG A 4 -9.10 -23.63 7.09
C ARG A 4 -8.00 -22.59 7.28
N VAL A 5 -6.88 -22.74 6.57
CA VAL A 5 -5.77 -21.77 6.60
C VAL A 5 -6.25 -20.39 6.15
N TRP A 6 -6.93 -20.33 4.99
CA TRP A 6 -7.44 -19.06 4.47
C TRP A 6 -8.56 -18.46 5.31
N ALA A 7 -9.41 -19.30 5.93
CA ALA A 7 -10.41 -18.80 6.88
C ALA A 7 -9.75 -18.17 8.10
N SER A 8 -8.80 -18.86 8.74
CA SER A 8 -8.07 -18.34 9.89
C SER A 8 -7.25 -17.10 9.55
N TYR A 9 -6.63 -17.06 8.37
CA TYR A 9 -5.90 -15.89 7.90
C TYR A 9 -6.85 -14.70 7.66
N ALA A 10 -8.00 -14.92 7.01
CA ALA A 10 -9.01 -13.88 6.86
C ALA A 10 -9.53 -13.36 8.21
N ASP A 11 -9.75 -14.25 9.18
CA ASP A 11 -10.12 -13.85 10.55
C ASP A 11 -9.05 -12.97 11.19
N CYS A 12 -7.75 -13.28 11.00
CA CYS A 12 -6.66 -12.40 11.45
C CYS A 12 -6.69 -11.03 10.74
N LEU A 13 -6.89 -11.01 9.42
CA LEU A 13 -6.95 -9.75 8.65
C LEU A 13 -8.14 -8.86 9.08
N LEU A 14 -9.24 -9.46 9.54
CA LEU A 14 -10.36 -8.72 10.10
C LEU A 14 -10.02 -8.00 11.41
N CYS A 15 -8.97 -8.43 12.11
CA CYS A 15 -8.47 -7.78 13.33
C CYS A 15 -7.50 -6.64 13.06
N GLU A 16 -7.06 -6.43 11.81
CA GLU A 16 -6.18 -5.32 11.46
C GLU A 16 -6.91 -3.98 11.62
N CYS A 17 -6.23 -3.02 12.25
CA CYS A 17 -6.75 -1.68 12.45
C CYS A 17 -6.15 -0.71 11.43
N PHE A 18 -7.00 -0.13 10.59
CA PHE A 18 -6.60 0.84 9.57
C PHE A 18 -7.12 2.25 9.86
N ASP A 19 -7.59 2.54 11.07
CA ASP A 19 -8.19 3.84 11.41
C ASP A 19 -7.27 5.02 11.11
N ASP A 20 -5.95 4.82 11.30
CA ASP A 20 -4.92 5.81 11.02
C ASP A 20 -4.38 5.76 9.58
N HIS A 21 -4.75 4.75 8.79
CA HIS A 21 -4.30 4.62 7.40
C HIS A 21 -4.81 5.82 6.58
N PRO A 22 -3.98 6.44 5.72
CA PRO A 22 -4.34 7.68 5.04
C PRO A 22 -5.63 7.61 4.20
N TYR A 23 -5.92 6.46 3.58
CA TYR A 23 -7.16 6.30 2.82
C TYR A 23 -8.39 6.22 3.71
N TRP A 24 -8.28 5.58 4.88
CA TRP A 24 -9.36 5.51 5.86
C TRP A 24 -9.64 6.89 6.45
N ARG A 25 -8.58 7.61 6.82
CA ARG A 25 -8.65 9.00 7.29
C ARG A 25 -9.23 9.93 6.24
N ALA A 26 -8.82 9.80 4.97
CA ALA A 26 -9.32 10.64 3.88
C ALA A 26 -10.81 10.37 3.59
N MET A 27 -11.26 9.12 3.72
CA MET A 27 -12.68 8.77 3.58
C MET A 27 -13.52 9.29 4.76
N SER A 28 -12.95 9.31 5.96
CA SER A 28 -13.65 9.72 7.19
C SER A 28 -13.69 11.24 7.38
N ASP A 29 -12.57 11.93 7.18
CA ASP A 29 -12.44 13.38 7.30
C ASP A 29 -11.33 13.93 6.39
N ALA A 30 -11.64 14.10 5.11
CA ALA A 30 -10.72 14.67 4.12
C ALA A 30 -10.24 16.09 4.50
N ALA A 31 -11.05 16.87 5.22
CA ALA A 31 -10.68 18.23 5.61
C ALA A 31 -9.59 18.23 6.69
N ALA A 32 -9.70 17.32 7.67
CA ALA A 32 -8.64 17.10 8.66
C ALA A 32 -7.34 16.62 7.99
N VAL A 33 -7.40 15.62 7.11
CA VAL A 33 -6.22 15.14 6.39
C VAL A 33 -5.55 16.26 5.58
N LYS A 34 -6.34 17.09 4.89
CA LYS A 34 -5.80 18.23 4.15
C LYS A 34 -5.10 19.24 5.06
N ARG A 35 -5.68 19.55 6.21
CA ARG A 35 -5.08 20.47 7.18
C ARG A 35 -3.76 19.91 7.71
N ASP A 36 -3.74 18.63 8.07
CA ASP A 36 -2.57 17.99 8.69
C ASP A 36 -1.41 17.84 7.70
N LEU A 37 -1.70 17.63 6.41
CA LEU A 37 -0.68 17.44 5.39
C LEU A 37 -0.27 18.73 4.68
N THR A 38 -0.92 19.87 4.90
CA THR A 38 -0.54 21.14 4.25
C THR A 38 0.90 21.51 4.62
N PRO A 39 1.78 21.86 3.66
CA PRO A 39 1.49 22.22 2.26
C PRO A 39 1.56 21.07 1.25
N SER A 40 1.75 19.82 1.69
CA SER A 40 1.77 18.64 0.84
C SER A 40 0.45 18.43 0.10
N ARG A 41 0.57 17.94 -1.13
CA ARG A 41 -0.55 17.60 -2.02
C ARG A 41 -0.96 16.13 -1.89
N GLU A 42 -0.28 15.36 -1.05
CA GLU A 42 -0.62 13.95 -0.82
C GLU A 42 -2.07 13.76 -0.34
N CYS A 43 -2.65 14.75 0.36
CA CYS A 43 -4.07 14.72 0.73
C CYS A 43 -5.01 14.63 -0.49
N GLU A 44 -4.67 15.24 -1.64
CA GLU A 44 -5.47 15.17 -2.87
C GLU A 44 -5.39 13.77 -3.48
N TYR A 45 -4.20 13.16 -3.48
CA TYR A 45 -3.99 11.78 -3.92
C TYR A 45 -4.77 10.80 -3.02
N MET A 46 -4.66 10.94 -1.71
CA MET A 46 -5.37 10.09 -0.74
C MET A 46 -6.89 10.19 -0.91
N ALA A 47 -7.42 11.40 -1.10
CA ALA A 47 -8.85 11.60 -1.35
C ALA A 47 -9.30 10.98 -2.69
N MET A 48 -8.49 11.09 -3.74
CA MET A 48 -8.76 10.46 -5.03
C MET A 48 -8.79 8.93 -4.89
N MET A 49 -7.77 8.33 -4.26
CA MET A 49 -7.70 6.87 -4.07
C MET A 49 -8.84 6.34 -3.18
N ALA A 50 -9.20 7.06 -2.10
CA ALA A 50 -10.35 6.72 -1.29
C ALA A 50 -11.66 6.79 -2.11
N GLY A 51 -11.81 7.82 -2.95
CA GLY A 51 -12.92 7.94 -3.89
C GLY A 51 -13.01 6.78 -4.89
N ASP A 52 -11.89 6.32 -5.41
CA ASP A 52 -11.83 5.17 -6.32
C ASP A 52 -12.29 3.87 -5.64
N VAL A 53 -11.95 3.66 -4.37
CA VAL A 53 -12.44 2.50 -3.59
C VAL A 53 -13.95 2.57 -3.42
N VAL A 54 -14.50 3.75 -3.11
CA VAL A 54 -15.96 3.96 -2.98
C VAL A 54 -16.66 3.70 -4.32
N ALA A 55 -16.14 4.26 -5.41
CA ALA A 55 -16.71 4.07 -6.74
C ALA A 55 -16.71 2.60 -7.17
N MET A 56 -15.62 1.87 -6.87
CA MET A 56 -15.52 0.44 -7.15
C MET A 56 -16.52 -0.37 -6.32
N HIS A 57 -16.65 -0.08 -5.01
CA HIS A 57 -17.66 -0.72 -4.16
C HIS A 57 -19.07 -0.53 -4.72
N GLN A 58 -19.44 0.71 -5.05
CA GLN A 58 -20.76 1.03 -5.64
C GLN A 58 -20.98 0.32 -6.97
N CYS A 59 -19.94 0.19 -7.80
CA CYS A 59 -20.03 -0.54 -9.05
C CYS A 59 -20.31 -2.03 -8.82
N LEU A 60 -19.63 -2.66 -7.86
CA LEU A 60 -19.83 -4.06 -7.51
C LEU A 60 -21.22 -4.29 -6.91
N ASP A 61 -21.61 -3.47 -5.93
CA ASP A 61 -22.92 -3.54 -5.26
C ASP A 61 -24.09 -3.42 -6.25
N LYS A 62 -23.93 -2.58 -7.29
CA LYS A 62 -24.95 -2.37 -8.32
C LYS A 62 -25.03 -3.49 -9.36
N HIS A 63 -23.90 -4.12 -9.71
CA HIS A 63 -23.82 -4.98 -10.90
C HIS A 63 -23.50 -6.46 -10.61
N VAL A 64 -23.14 -6.82 -9.38
CA VAL A 64 -22.87 -8.21 -8.98
C VAL A 64 -24.05 -8.77 -8.21
N ASP A 65 -24.40 -10.04 -8.44
CA ASP A 65 -25.48 -10.72 -7.71
C ASP A 65 -25.19 -10.69 -6.19
N PRO A 66 -26.09 -10.16 -5.35
CA PRO A 66 -25.89 -10.08 -3.90
C PRO A 66 -25.61 -11.44 -3.24
N ARG A 67 -26.05 -12.55 -3.84
CA ARG A 67 -25.76 -13.91 -3.35
C ARG A 67 -24.28 -14.28 -3.47
N LEU A 68 -23.55 -13.66 -4.40
CA LEU A 68 -22.11 -13.85 -4.58
C LEU A 68 -21.30 -12.94 -3.66
N LEU A 69 -21.78 -11.72 -3.42
CA LEU A 69 -21.13 -10.76 -2.52
C LEU A 69 -21.26 -11.19 -1.05
N GLY A 70 -22.38 -11.84 -0.71
CA GLY A 70 -22.67 -12.29 0.64
C GLY A 70 -23.28 -11.20 1.52
N PRO A 71 -23.82 -11.58 2.69
CA PRO A 71 -24.68 -10.70 3.50
C PRO A 71 -23.94 -9.59 4.25
N LYS A 72 -22.60 -9.60 4.27
CA LYS A 72 -21.74 -8.64 4.98
C LYS A 72 -20.91 -7.77 4.02
N PHE A 73 -21.32 -7.68 2.76
CA PHE A 73 -20.65 -6.82 1.80
C PHE A 73 -21.06 -5.37 2.04
N ASP A 74 -20.25 -4.66 2.81
CA ASP A 74 -20.37 -3.21 3.03
C ASP A 74 -19.06 -2.50 2.71
N LEU A 75 -19.14 -1.17 2.61
CA LEU A 75 -18.00 -0.34 2.22
C LEU A 75 -16.81 -0.45 3.19
N GLY A 76 -17.06 -0.63 4.49
CA GLY A 76 -16.03 -0.76 5.51
C GLY A 76 -15.24 -2.06 5.33
N ILE A 77 -15.94 -3.20 5.21
CA ILE A 77 -15.30 -4.49 4.92
C ILE A 77 -14.58 -4.48 3.58
N PHE A 78 -15.15 -3.83 2.56
CA PHE A 78 -14.51 -3.69 1.27
C PHE A 78 -13.22 -2.86 1.35
N LEU A 79 -13.23 -1.72 2.05
CA LEU A 79 -12.04 -0.92 2.27
C LEU A 79 -10.99 -1.70 3.07
N GLN A 80 -11.39 -2.40 4.14
CA GLN A 80 -10.46 -3.23 4.92
C GLN A 80 -9.78 -4.29 4.06
N ALA A 81 -10.55 -5.04 3.25
CA ALA A 81 -9.97 -6.02 2.33
C ALA A 81 -9.01 -5.36 1.31
N ARG A 82 -9.37 -4.19 0.76
CA ARG A 82 -8.51 -3.43 -0.16
C ARG A 82 -7.21 -2.97 0.50
N LEU A 83 -7.26 -2.56 1.77
CA LEU A 83 -6.08 -2.15 2.53
C LEU A 83 -5.21 -3.35 2.92
N CYS A 84 -5.80 -4.50 3.29
CA CYS A 84 -5.04 -5.73 3.47
C CYS A 84 -4.27 -6.09 2.18
N ILE A 85 -4.93 -6.05 1.02
CA ILE A 85 -4.27 -6.32 -0.27
C ILE A 85 -3.16 -5.30 -0.54
N LEU A 86 -3.43 -4.00 -0.35
CA LEU A 86 -2.45 -2.94 -0.60
C LEU A 86 -1.19 -3.08 0.27
N THR A 87 -1.33 -3.55 1.50
CA THR A 87 -0.27 -3.54 2.53
C THR A 87 0.50 -4.85 2.64
N ARG A 88 -0.05 -5.97 2.15
CA ARG A 88 0.45 -7.33 2.47
C ARG A 88 0.70 -8.23 1.26
N VAL A 89 0.46 -7.72 0.05
CA VAL A 89 0.75 -8.47 -1.17
C VAL A 89 2.25 -8.52 -1.45
N PHE A 90 2.72 -9.70 -1.84
CA PHE A 90 4.03 -9.93 -2.42
C PHE A 90 3.90 -9.94 -3.94
N ASP A 91 4.74 -9.15 -4.61
CA ASP A 91 4.88 -9.18 -6.06
C ASP A 91 5.85 -10.32 -6.43
N LEU A 92 5.32 -11.29 -7.15
CA LEU A 92 6.04 -12.39 -7.77
C LEU A 92 6.24 -12.06 -9.26
N ASP A 93 7.21 -12.65 -9.94
CA ASP A 93 7.48 -12.35 -11.35
C ASP A 93 6.24 -12.63 -12.24
N GLY A 94 5.44 -11.59 -12.50
CA GLY A 94 4.21 -11.65 -13.28
C GLY A 94 2.91 -11.95 -12.52
N ASP A 95 2.95 -12.12 -11.19
CA ASP A 95 1.77 -12.36 -10.36
C ASP A 95 1.89 -11.66 -9.00
N SER A 96 0.80 -11.58 -8.25
CA SER A 96 0.78 -10.96 -6.93
C SER A 96 -0.04 -11.84 -5.98
N CYS A 97 0.50 -12.15 -4.81
CA CYS A 97 -0.20 -13.02 -3.85
C CYS A 97 -0.06 -12.54 -2.41
N MET A 98 -1.03 -12.90 -1.58
CA MET A 98 -0.92 -12.78 -0.14
C MET A 98 -0.32 -14.06 0.41
N VAL A 99 0.69 -13.95 1.26
CA VAL A 99 1.38 -15.10 1.84
C VAL A 99 1.19 -15.08 3.35
N PRO A 100 0.25 -15.90 3.89
CA PRO A 100 0.00 -15.94 5.32
C PRO A 100 1.28 -16.22 6.11
N VAL A 101 1.39 -15.59 7.29
CA VAL A 101 2.58 -15.62 8.17
C VAL A 101 3.72 -14.76 7.65
N SER A 102 4.10 -14.87 6.38
CA SER A 102 5.19 -14.07 5.79
C SER A 102 4.85 -12.57 5.75
N ASP A 103 3.58 -12.24 5.57
CA ASP A 103 3.07 -10.87 5.55
C ASP A 103 2.96 -10.22 6.95
N LEU A 104 3.33 -10.93 8.02
CA LEU A 104 3.36 -10.40 9.39
C LEU A 104 4.70 -9.71 9.72
N PHE A 105 5.72 -9.87 8.88
CA PHE A 105 7.04 -9.28 9.11
C PHE A 105 6.97 -7.78 8.85
N ASN A 106 7.45 -6.98 9.80
CA ASN A 106 7.51 -5.54 9.65
C ASN A 106 8.63 -5.10 8.71
N HIS A 107 8.51 -3.88 8.20
CA HIS A 107 9.55 -3.24 7.42
C HIS A 107 10.72 -2.78 8.29
N SER A 108 11.94 -2.99 7.79
CA SER A 108 13.13 -2.27 8.22
C SER A 108 13.95 -1.78 7.02
N ALA A 109 14.59 -0.62 7.16
CA ALA A 109 15.63 -0.16 6.23
C ALA A 109 16.89 -1.05 6.29
N GLU A 110 17.11 -1.68 7.45
CA GLU A 110 18.15 -2.68 7.70
C GLU A 110 17.45 -4.02 8.04
N PRO A 111 16.93 -4.73 7.04
CA PRO A 111 16.20 -5.97 7.25
C PRO A 111 17.14 -7.08 7.76
N SER A 112 16.60 -7.96 8.60
CA SER A 112 17.33 -9.12 9.12
C SER A 112 16.91 -10.44 8.47
N VAL A 113 15.90 -10.37 7.60
CA VAL A 113 15.35 -11.48 6.82
C VAL A 113 15.18 -11.02 5.36
N GLU A 114 15.65 -11.86 4.45
CA GLU A 114 15.36 -11.76 3.02
C GLU A 114 14.29 -12.78 2.65
N TRP A 115 13.49 -12.45 1.64
CA TRP A 115 12.51 -13.37 1.08
C TRP A 115 12.73 -13.56 -0.41
N SER A 116 12.36 -14.73 -0.91
CA SER A 116 12.36 -15.06 -2.33
C SER A 116 11.27 -16.06 -2.66
N TRP A 117 10.93 -16.15 -3.93
CA TRP A 117 10.02 -17.16 -4.44
C TRP A 117 10.81 -18.30 -5.08
N ASP A 118 10.66 -19.50 -4.54
CA ASP A 118 11.20 -20.70 -5.16
C ASP A 118 10.23 -21.22 -6.21
N GLU A 119 10.56 -20.98 -7.47
CA GLU A 119 9.76 -21.44 -8.61
C GLU A 119 9.62 -22.97 -8.71
N ALA A 120 10.62 -23.73 -8.21
CA ALA A 120 10.60 -25.18 -8.29
C ALA A 120 9.67 -25.79 -7.22
N GLY A 121 9.80 -25.32 -5.97
CA GLY A 121 8.93 -25.72 -4.85
C GLY A 121 7.54 -25.09 -4.89
N LYS A 122 7.40 -23.94 -5.58
CA LYS A 122 6.23 -23.04 -5.49
C LYS A 122 6.01 -22.54 -4.05
N ASP A 123 7.11 -22.17 -3.41
CA ASP A 123 7.16 -21.79 -2.00
C ASP A 123 7.69 -20.36 -1.84
N MET A 124 7.10 -19.64 -0.89
CA MET A 124 7.71 -18.41 -0.37
C MET A 124 8.78 -18.80 0.65
N VAL A 125 10.02 -18.40 0.40
CA VAL A 125 11.17 -18.72 1.24
C VAL A 125 11.59 -17.47 2.00
N LEU A 126 11.71 -17.58 3.32
CA LEU A 126 12.30 -16.54 4.17
C LEU A 126 13.60 -17.05 4.77
N CYS A 127 14.67 -16.27 4.59
CA CYS A 127 16.01 -16.60 5.04
C CYS A 127 16.54 -15.49 5.94
N ALA A 128 16.92 -15.85 7.17
CA ALA A 128 17.68 -14.97 8.05
C ALA A 128 19.03 -14.63 7.40
N THR A 129 19.37 -13.34 7.35
CA THR A 129 20.67 -12.88 6.79
C THR A 129 21.78 -12.85 7.83
N ARG A 130 21.42 -13.04 9.11
CA ARG A 130 22.33 -13.09 10.25
C ARG A 130 21.72 -13.92 11.38
N PRO A 131 22.50 -14.29 12.43
CA PRO A 131 21.94 -14.84 13.65
C PRO A 131 21.03 -13.83 14.39
N HIS A 132 20.04 -14.37 15.10
CA HIS A 132 19.10 -13.61 15.93
C HIS A 132 19.11 -14.12 17.37
N LEU A 133 18.87 -13.21 18.30
CA LEU A 133 18.61 -13.55 19.69
C LEU A 133 17.16 -14.00 19.87
N ALA A 134 16.88 -14.74 20.95
CA ALA A 134 15.51 -14.97 21.37
C ALA A 134 14.82 -13.62 21.63
N ASP A 135 13.53 -13.54 21.27
CA ASP A 135 12.68 -12.35 21.40
C ASP A 135 13.11 -11.13 20.55
N GLU A 136 14.10 -11.29 19.67
CA GLU A 136 14.46 -10.29 18.69
C GLU A 136 13.44 -10.27 17.53
N GLU A 137 12.99 -9.07 17.15
CA GLU A 137 12.09 -8.91 16.01
C GLU A 137 12.78 -9.28 14.69
N LEU A 138 12.07 -10.06 13.87
CA LEU A 138 12.46 -10.36 12.51
C LEU A 138 11.79 -9.37 11.56
N SER A 139 12.58 -8.75 10.67
CA SER A 139 12.09 -7.74 9.75
C SER A 139 12.52 -8.04 8.31
N ILE A 140 11.66 -7.65 7.37
CA ILE A 140 11.93 -7.71 5.93
C ILE A 140 12.02 -6.31 5.34
N SER A 141 12.46 -6.20 4.10
CA SER A 141 12.32 -4.96 3.34
C SER A 141 11.03 -4.99 2.51
N TYR A 142 10.23 -3.91 2.58
CA TYR A 142 9.11 -3.68 1.67
C TYR A 142 9.58 -3.01 0.36
N GLY A 143 10.89 -2.91 0.17
CA GLY A 143 11.56 -2.22 -0.93
C GLY A 143 12.11 -0.85 -0.52
N LYS A 144 12.96 -0.28 -1.38
CA LYS A 144 13.48 1.09 -1.22
C LYS A 144 12.40 2.09 -1.59
N ARG A 145 11.64 2.57 -0.59
CA ARG A 145 10.49 3.46 -0.78
C ARG A 145 10.66 4.73 0.05
N SER A 146 10.27 5.87 -0.50
CA SER A 146 10.20 7.13 0.25
C SER A 146 9.14 7.08 1.34
N ASN A 147 9.18 8.02 2.28
CA ASN A 147 8.16 8.16 3.32
C ASN A 147 6.78 8.48 2.75
N VAL A 148 6.71 9.20 1.63
CA VAL A 148 5.44 9.43 0.92
C VAL A 148 4.86 8.10 0.44
N LEU A 149 5.69 7.24 -0.16
CA LEU A 149 5.26 5.93 -0.63
C LEU A 149 4.94 4.97 0.53
N LEU A 150 5.74 4.97 1.59
CA LEU A 150 5.48 4.14 2.77
C LEU A 150 4.19 4.55 3.46
N PHE A 151 3.98 5.85 3.67
CA PHE A 151 2.81 6.35 4.37
C PHE A 151 1.53 6.04 3.61
N ARG A 152 1.48 6.35 2.31
CA ARG A 152 0.27 6.12 1.50
C ARG A 152 -0.08 4.64 1.31
N THR A 153 0.92 3.75 1.36
CA THR A 153 0.76 2.32 1.05
C THR A 153 0.55 1.51 2.32
N TYR A 154 1.34 1.79 3.36
CA TYR A 154 1.44 1.00 4.59
C TYR A 154 1.01 1.75 5.85
N GLY A 155 0.75 3.06 5.77
CA GLY A 155 0.30 3.86 6.91
C GLY A 155 1.39 4.31 7.88
N PHE A 156 2.68 4.16 7.55
CA PHE A 156 3.80 4.57 8.41
C PHE A 156 4.92 5.28 7.64
N THR A 157 5.83 5.92 8.37
CA THR A 157 7.06 6.54 7.83
C THR A 157 8.28 6.06 8.62
N LEU A 158 9.44 6.05 7.96
CA LEU A 158 10.74 5.90 8.59
C LEU A 158 11.26 7.25 9.13
N PRO A 159 12.21 7.23 10.09
CA PRO A 159 13.00 8.41 10.43
C PRO A 159 13.67 9.00 9.18
N PRO A 160 13.80 10.34 9.07
CA PRO A 160 14.37 10.99 7.89
C PRO A 160 15.76 10.46 7.47
N GLU A 161 16.59 10.07 8.43
CA GLU A 161 17.92 9.50 8.21
C GLU A 161 17.91 8.10 7.56
N ALA A 162 16.79 7.37 7.69
CA ALA A 162 16.61 6.04 7.11
C ALA A 162 15.81 6.07 5.80
N GLU A 163 15.30 7.24 5.40
CA GLU A 163 14.53 7.39 4.16
C GLU A 163 15.45 7.27 2.93
N PRO A 164 15.22 6.31 2.01
CA PRO A 164 16.16 6.06 0.91
C PRO A 164 16.04 7.06 -0.25
N ALA A 165 14.89 7.73 -0.38
CA ALA A 165 14.60 8.63 -1.48
C ALA A 165 13.50 9.61 -1.09
N TRP A 166 13.49 10.78 -1.72
CA TRP A 166 12.38 11.74 -1.61
C TRP A 166 11.49 11.65 -2.84
N THR A 167 10.18 11.63 -2.62
CA THR A 167 9.19 11.65 -3.71
C THR A 167 8.50 13.00 -3.74
N TRP A 168 8.41 13.58 -4.95
CA TRP A 168 7.54 14.70 -5.24
C TRP A 168 6.50 14.29 -6.27
N MET A 169 5.23 14.61 -6.00
CA MET A 169 4.11 14.27 -6.87
C MET A 169 3.52 15.51 -7.53
N ALA A 170 3.41 15.46 -8.87
CA ALA A 170 2.70 16.47 -9.65
C ALA A 170 1.25 16.02 -9.91
N LEU A 171 0.31 16.47 -9.06
CA LEU A 171 -1.12 16.18 -9.22
C LEU A 171 -1.92 17.46 -9.58
N GLY A 172 -2.96 17.30 -10.39
CA GLY A 172 -4.00 18.31 -10.57
C GLY A 172 -3.52 19.65 -11.17
N THR A 173 -3.87 20.75 -10.51
CA THR A 173 -3.59 22.14 -10.95
C THR A 173 -2.20 22.64 -10.56
N ALA A 174 -1.47 21.91 -9.70
CA ALA A 174 -0.09 22.22 -9.34
C ALA A 174 0.94 21.67 -10.34
N ARG A 175 0.48 20.95 -11.38
CA ARG A 175 1.32 20.52 -12.48
C ARG A 175 1.87 21.75 -13.21
N PRO A 176 3.16 21.79 -13.56
CA PRO A 176 3.71 22.88 -14.36
C PRO A 176 3.16 22.74 -15.79
N VAL A 177 1.94 23.24 -16.01
CA VAL A 177 1.16 23.06 -17.24
C VAL A 177 1.98 23.46 -18.46
N ASP A 178 2.67 24.60 -18.40
CA ASP A 178 3.53 25.08 -19.49
C ASP A 178 4.64 24.08 -19.85
N LEU A 179 5.27 23.45 -18.84
CA LEU A 179 6.30 22.44 -19.04
C LEU A 179 5.69 21.17 -19.63
N PHE A 180 4.52 20.76 -19.14
CA PHE A 180 3.85 19.55 -19.61
C PHE A 180 3.36 19.73 -21.06
N GLU A 181 2.76 20.86 -21.40
CA GLU A 181 2.29 21.13 -22.75
C GLU A 181 3.45 21.21 -23.75
N ARG A 182 4.59 21.77 -23.32
CA ARG A 182 5.77 21.95 -24.17
C ARG A 182 6.58 20.67 -24.38
N TYR A 183 6.65 19.79 -23.38
CA TYR A 183 7.58 18.66 -23.41
C TYR A 183 6.93 17.27 -23.31
N LEU A 184 5.67 17.16 -22.85
CA LEU A 184 4.96 15.87 -22.81
C LEU A 184 4.04 15.69 -24.04
N PRO A 185 4.11 14.53 -24.72
CA PRO A 185 3.14 14.14 -25.74
C PRO A 185 1.71 14.28 -25.22
N ALA A 186 0.77 14.69 -26.09
CA ALA A 186 -0.62 14.95 -25.70
C ALA A 186 -1.26 13.77 -24.94
N GLN A 187 -0.96 12.53 -25.33
CA GLN A 187 -1.47 11.33 -24.66
C GLN A 187 -0.98 11.18 -23.21
N HIS A 188 0.16 11.76 -22.84
CA HIS A 188 0.77 11.65 -21.52
C HIS A 188 0.40 12.80 -20.58
N ARG A 189 -0.31 13.83 -21.08
CA ARG A 189 -0.67 15.02 -20.30
C ARG A 189 -1.64 14.76 -19.14
N LYS A 190 -2.28 13.60 -19.09
CA LYS A 190 -3.15 13.18 -17.98
C LYS A 190 -2.45 12.28 -16.96
N LEU A 191 -1.20 11.90 -17.21
CA LEU A 191 -0.47 11.03 -16.31
C LEU A 191 -0.14 11.78 -15.01
N MET A 192 -0.17 11.03 -13.92
CA MET A 192 0.43 11.42 -12.67
C MET A 192 1.94 11.24 -12.78
N ILE A 193 2.72 12.27 -12.43
CA ILE A 193 4.18 12.19 -12.47
C ILE A 193 4.71 12.17 -11.05
N HIS A 194 5.50 11.13 -10.78
CA HIS A 194 6.24 10.98 -9.54
C HIS A 194 7.71 11.20 -9.89
N LEU A 195 8.33 12.14 -9.20
CA LEU A 195 9.77 12.36 -9.29
C LEU A 195 10.38 11.80 -8.02
N GLU A 196 11.28 10.83 -8.18
CA GLU A 196 12.03 10.24 -7.09
C GLU A 196 13.48 10.71 -7.15
N ALA A 197 13.94 11.28 -6.05
CA ALA A 197 15.33 11.65 -5.86
C ALA A 197 15.94 10.69 -4.83
N PRO A 198 16.81 9.75 -5.24
CA PRO A 198 17.52 8.93 -4.27
C PRO A 198 18.39 9.83 -3.39
N LEU A 199 18.41 9.59 -2.08
CA LEU A 199 19.37 10.26 -1.23
C LEU A 199 20.75 9.63 -1.50
N VAL A 200 21.72 10.48 -1.84
CA VAL A 200 23.11 10.04 -1.94
C VAL A 200 23.57 9.75 -0.52
N GLN A 201 23.64 8.46 -0.18
CA GLN A 201 24.25 7.98 1.07
C GLN A 201 25.74 7.76 0.85
#